data_AF-V4PZH1-F1
#
_entry.id   AF-V4PZH1-F1
#
_cell.length_a   1.000
_cell.length_b   1.000
_cell.length_c   1.000
_cell.angle_alpha   90.00
_cell.angle_beta   90.00
_cell.angle_gamma   90.00
#
_symmetry.space_group_name_H-M   'P 1'
#
loop_
_entity.id
_entity.type
_entity.pdbx_description
1 polymer ?
#
loop_
_entity_poly.entity_id
_entity_poly.type
_entity_poly.pdbx_seq_one_letter_code
_entity_poly.pdbx_strand_id
1 'polypeptide(L)' 'MAELKLPRLPDRTPVKLTITVGSELQQALKDYAELYQVTYGTTEQIVDLIPYMLDAFLQSDKRFAGRPRK' A
#
# COMPACT_ATOMS: atom_id res chain seq x y z
N MET A 1 0.18 17.09 10.78
CA MET A 1 0.72 15.80 11.24
C MET A 1 0.13 14.76 10.31
N ALA A 2 0.93 14.07 9.49
CA ALA A 2 0.42 13.22 8.43
C ALA A 2 -0.16 11.93 9.04
N GLU A 3 -1.48 11.84 9.13
CA GLU A 3 -2.18 10.61 9.49
C GLU A 3 -1.99 9.59 8.36
N LEU A 4 -1.22 8.53 8.65
CA LEU A 4 -1.07 7.40 7.74
C LEU A 4 -2.45 6.75 7.55
N LYS A 5 -2.92 6.73 6.30
CA LYS A 5 -4.23 6.18 5.90
C LYS A 5 -4.33 4.65 5.99
N LEU A 6 -3.32 3.97 6.53
CA LEU A 6 -3.19 2.51 6.52
C LEU A 6 -3.43 1.92 7.92
N PRO A 7 -4.58 1.28 8.17
CA PRO A 7 -4.81 0.50 9.38
C PRO A 7 -4.10 -0.86 9.34
N ARG A 8 -3.86 -1.46 10.51
CA ARG A 8 -3.20 -2.76 10.71
C ARG A 8 -3.79 -3.88 9.84
N LEU A 9 -2.91 -4.68 9.25
CA LEU A 9 -3.19 -5.69 8.21
C LEU A 9 -3.98 -6.91 8.73
N PRO A 10 -5.16 -7.25 8.17
CA PRO A 10 -5.80 -8.55 8.35
C PRO A 10 -5.25 -9.61 7.38
N ASP A 11 -5.14 -10.86 7.87
CA ASP A 11 -4.71 -12.05 7.11
C ASP A 11 -5.46 -12.19 5.77
N ARG A 12 -4.75 -12.07 4.63
CA ARG A 12 -5.30 -12.26 3.28
C ARG A 12 -4.39 -13.18 2.48
N THR A 13 -5.00 -14.11 1.73
CA THR A 13 -4.31 -15.07 0.86
C THR A 13 -3.44 -14.33 -0.17
N PRO A 14 -2.09 -14.40 -0.08
CA PRO A 14 -1.22 -13.58 -0.92
C PRO A 14 -1.16 -14.14 -2.35
N VAL A 15 -1.49 -13.29 -3.34
CA VAL A 15 -1.24 -13.59 -4.76
C VAL A 15 0.09 -12.93 -5.15
N LYS A 16 1.04 -13.73 -5.64
CA LYS A 16 2.36 -13.23 -6.02
C LYS A 16 2.27 -12.46 -7.33
N LEU A 17 2.41 -11.13 -7.26
CA LEU A 17 2.40 -10.23 -8.41
C LEU A 17 3.83 -9.74 -8.68
N THR A 18 4.38 -10.05 -9.85
CA THR A 18 5.66 -9.49 -10.30
C THR A 18 5.37 -8.23 -11.12
N ILE A 19 5.71 -7.06 -10.56
CA ILE A 19 5.58 -5.78 -11.24
C ILE A 19 6.95 -5.15 -11.47
N THR A 20 7.13 -4.53 -12.62
CA THR A 20 8.29 -3.66 -12.89
C THR A 20 7.89 -2.23 -12.57
N VAL A 21 8.57 -1.64 -11.58
CA VAL A 21 8.38 -0.23 -11.21
C VAL A 21 9.58 0.59 -11.67
N GLY A 22 9.35 1.86 -12.00
CA GLY A 22 10.43 2.80 -12.28
C GLY A 22 11.22 3.13 -11.02
N SER A 23 12.46 3.59 -11.20
CA SER A 23 13.39 3.90 -10.11
C SER A 23 12.85 4.93 -9.11
N GLU A 24 12.20 6.00 -9.59
CA GLU A 24 11.58 7.02 -8.74
C GLU A 24 10.49 6.44 -7.83
N LEU A 25 9.61 5.59 -8.39
CA LEU A 25 8.55 4.96 -7.61
C LEU A 25 9.13 4.00 -6.57
N GLN A 26 10.21 3.29 -6.91
CA GLN A 26 10.89 2.42 -5.95
C GLN A 26 11.53 3.19 -4.79
N GLN A 27 12.09 4.38 -5.04
CA GLN A 27 12.60 5.24 -3.97
C GLN A 27 11.46 5.73 -3.08
N ALA A 28 10.37 6.24 -3.67
CA ALA A 28 9.20 6.68 -2.91
C ALA A 28 8.59 5.58 -2.04
N LEU A 29 8.54 4.34 -2.55
CA LEU A 29 8.08 3.17 -1.78
C LEU A 29 9.01 2.84 -0.61
N LYS A 30 10.33 3.01 -0.78
CA LYS A 30 11.31 2.81 0.31
C LYS A 30 11.16 3.86 1.39
N ASP A 31 11.14 5.13 1.03
CA ASP A 31 10.88 6.24 1.96
C ASP A 31 9.58 6.01 2.75
N TYR A 32 8.53 5.54 2.07
CA TYR A 32 7.27 5.23 2.74
C TYR A 32 7.38 4.08 3.74
N ALA A 33 8.08 3.01 3.39
CA ALA A 33 8.29 1.88 4.31
C ALA A 33 9.12 2.28 5.54
N GLU A 34 10.13 3.12 5.37
CA GLU A 34 10.89 3.69 6.49
C GLU A 34 9.97 4.52 7.40
N LEU A 35 9.11 5.35 6.82
CA LEU A 35 8.16 6.18 7.56
C LEU A 35 7.10 5.34 8.30
N TYR A 36 6.64 4.27 7.67
CA TYR A 36 5.73 3.29 8.28
C TYR A 36 6.40 2.56 9.45
N GLN A 37 7.65 2.13 9.30
CA GLN A 37 8.43 1.54 10.39
C GLN A 37 8.62 2.54 11.55
N VAL A 38 8.93 3.80 11.27
CA VAL A 38 9.07 4.83 12.31
C VAL A 38 7.75 5.07 13.05
N THR A 39 6.61 4.98 12.35
CA THR A 39 5.30 5.28 12.93
C THR A 39 4.71 4.12 13.72
N TYR A 40 4.85 2.88 13.22
CA TYR A 40 4.24 1.69 13.81
C TYR A 40 5.23 0.75 14.48
N GLY A 41 6.53 1.04 14.41
CA GLY A 41 7.61 0.21 14.98
C GLY A 41 7.73 -1.18 14.33
N THR A 42 7.00 -1.41 13.22
CA THR A 42 6.92 -2.72 12.57
C THR A 42 7.59 -2.63 11.21
N THR A 43 8.64 -3.42 11.02
CA THR A 43 9.35 -3.55 9.75
C THR A 43 8.57 -4.50 8.84
N GLU A 44 7.56 -3.97 8.16
CA GLU A 44 6.86 -4.66 7.08
C GLU A 44 7.60 -4.42 5.76
N GLN A 45 7.72 -5.45 4.91
CA GLN A 45 8.38 -5.26 3.63
C GLN A 45 7.47 -4.44 2.71
N ILE A 46 8.07 -3.61 1.84
CA ILE A 46 7.33 -2.87 0.81
C ILE A 46 6.39 -3.79 0.02
N VAL A 47 6.80 -5.03 -0.24
CA VAL A 47 5.99 -6.02 -0.96
C VAL A 47 4.71 -6.39 -0.22
N ASP A 48 4.70 -6.31 1.11
CA ASP A 48 3.51 -6.50 1.94
C ASP A 48 2.67 -5.23 2.02
N LEU A 49 3.29 -4.05 1.96
CA LEU A 49 2.58 -2.76 2.00
C LEU A 49 1.91 -2.38 0.67
N ILE A 50 2.52 -2.72 -0.47
CA ILE A 50 2.01 -2.39 -1.82
C ILE A 50 0.54 -2.81 -2.01
N PRO A 51 0.13 -4.08 -1.71
CA PRO A 51 -1.25 -4.50 -1.86
C PRO A 51 -2.24 -3.64 -1.08
N TYR A 52 -1.88 -3.20 0.13
CA TYR A 52 -2.75 -2.39 0.98
C TYR A 52 -2.77 -0.93 0.56
N MET A 53 -1.64 -0.38 0.10
CA MET A 53 -1.61 0.92 -0.56
C MET A 53 -2.54 0.94 -1.77
N LEU A 54 -2.51 -0.11 -2.58
CA LEU A 54 -3.38 -0.26 -3.74
C LEU A 54 -4.85 -0.42 -3.34
N ASP A 55 -5.15 -1.24 -2.33
CA ASP A 55 -6.52 -1.39 -1.80
C ASP A 55 -7.06 -0.05 -1.28
N ALA A 56 -6.31 0.67 -0.44
CA ALA A 56 -6.68 1.97 0.09
C ALA A 56 -6.81 3.04 -1.01
N PHE A 57 -5.96 2.99 -2.03
CA PHE A 57 -6.04 3.85 -3.21
C PHE A 57 -7.32 3.57 -4.00
N LEU A 58 -7.61 2.30 -4.30
CA LEU A 58 -8.82 1.88 -5.00
C LEU A 58 -10.09 2.21 -4.22
N GLN A 59 -10.07 2.12 -2.89
CA GLN A 59 -11.17 2.52 -2.01
C GLN A 59 -11.35 4.05 -1.96
N SER A 60 -10.25 4.81 -1.96
CA SER A 60 -10.29 6.28 -1.98
C SER A 60 -10.76 6.83 -3.33
N ASP A 61 -10.58 6.08 -4.42
CA ASP A 61 -11.03 6.49 -5.74
C ASP A 61 -12.56 6.37 -5.88
N LYS A 62 -13.26 7.48 -5.59
CA LYS A 62 -14.72 7.59 -5.70
C LYS A 62 -15.24 7.35 -7.12
N ARG A 63 -14.41 7.54 -8.18
CA ARG A 63 -14.81 7.22 -9.56
C ARG A 63 -14.80 5.71 -9.82
N PHE A 64 -13.97 4.95 -9.10
CA PHE A 64 -13.99 3.50 -9.10
C PHE A 64 -15.14 2.93 -8.25
N ALA A 65 -15.45 3.55 -7.11
CA ALA A 65 -16.56 3.15 -6.22
C ALA A 65 -17.94 3.15 -6.90
N GLY A 66 -18.13 3.94 -7.96
CA GLY A 66 -19.37 3.99 -8.75
C GLY A 66 -19.48 2.93 -9.85
N ARG A 67 -18.43 2.14 -10.12
CA ARG A 67 -18.46 1.10 -11.16
C ARG A 67 -18.71 -0.25 -10.51
N PRO A 68 -19.90 -0.87 -10.68
CA PRO A 68 -20.12 -2.21 -10.17
C PRO A 68 -19.09 -3.15 -10.80
N ARG A 69 -18.40 -3.92 -9.95
CA ARG A 69 -17.54 -5.01 -10.42
C ARG A 69 -18.47 -6.01 -11.13
N LYS A 70 -18.40 -6.05 -12.46
CA LYS A 70 -19.05 -7.07 -13.29
C LYS A 70 -18.12 -8.24 -13.46
#